data_AF-A0A1Q9ENE5-F1
#
_entry.id   AF-A0A1Q9ENE5-F1
#
_cell.length_a   1.000
_cell.length_b   1.000
_cell.length_c   1.000
_cell.angle_alpha   90.00
_cell.angle_beta   90.00
_cell.angle_gamma   90.00
#
_symmetry.space_group_name_H-M   'P 1'
#
loop_
_entity.id
_entity.type
_entity.pdbx_description
1 polymer ?
#
loop_
_entity_poly.entity_id
_entity_poly.type
_entity_poly.pdbx_seq_one_letter_code
_entity_poly.pdbx_strand_id
1 'polypeptide(L)'
;MLRVAPDLTDTPAALGAAVPQGVHRHTTPPQWVAAWWMRTVPLAARRILRSFPTLCIDGFPLGAACEVDGHSSVNWVSTEGVASAHHTPAAMMGTRLVLLLLWLSTRQSDATPSVGYWAAPANDPHIRRLQSTGTQTQYTVEVHVVKKDAFGPEPARVDVSFVPPGQSEAQRVTVAFPDTDGNAGTKIPMGLQDGASVNISGYEETDAAQATQLKAGMMDQALALGQNPEQSDKRGVFVASTMEYQRDAGTLAGRRLNGRRLGNAAAQNTAVIVLYEPCGNSLKADTTKDRLQSAFFDTTAGSFNQVLDVCSRSTVSFTGDIVGPVQGCPDSSDVWATYTAVRDQMQGTPEWDNNEFKLMVLPKAWLSAIGVGTVGGSISWYREEYIADPVMFLHEIGHNWKLHHAGGAYSSAEYADTSSAMGYCCSTRCYNFLHSWQLGFADYTQETLSLDTLTASGAATEVTLKAIGTEFTSGVKILTHSADDTQLR
;
A
#
# COMPACT_ATOMS: atom_id res chain seq x y z
N MET A 1 8.16 6.53 -26.31
CA MET A 1 9.45 6.70 -27.03
C MET A 1 10.55 6.95 -26.02
N LEU A 2 11.42 5.98 -25.76
CA LEU A 2 12.64 6.20 -24.98
C LEU A 2 13.75 6.58 -25.98
N ARG A 3 14.23 7.82 -25.96
CA ARG A 3 15.45 8.21 -26.71
C ARG A 3 16.62 8.20 -25.73
N VAL A 4 17.52 7.23 -25.90
CA VAL A 4 18.82 7.24 -25.23
C VAL A 4 19.78 8.04 -26.11
N ALA A 5 20.31 9.14 -25.59
CA ALA A 5 21.34 9.93 -26.28
C ALA A 5 22.69 9.21 -26.18
N PRO A 6 23.51 9.18 -27.25
CA PRO A 6 24.86 8.64 -27.16
C PRO A 6 25.76 9.63 -26.41
N ASP A 7 26.42 9.16 -25.36
CA ASP A 7 27.40 9.92 -24.60
C ASP A 7 28.75 9.98 -25.34
N LEU A 8 29.43 11.10 -25.14
CA LEU A 8 30.68 11.51 -25.75
C LEU A 8 31.85 10.67 -25.20
N THR A 9 32.58 10.03 -26.10
CA THR A 9 33.81 9.32 -25.76
C THR A 9 34.95 10.31 -25.51
N ASP A 10 35.34 10.49 -24.25
CA ASP A 10 36.70 10.92 -23.90
C ASP A 10 37.60 9.69 -23.74
N THR A 11 38.67 9.67 -24.52
CA THR A 11 39.75 8.69 -24.44
C THR A 11 40.65 9.00 -23.25
N PRO A 12 41.30 7.98 -22.66
CA PRO A 12 42.72 8.14 -22.45
C PRO A 12 43.56 6.93 -22.89
N ALA A 13 44.79 7.29 -23.22
CA ALA A 13 45.81 6.46 -23.81
C ALA A 13 46.46 5.45 -22.84
N ALA A 14 46.95 4.40 -23.49
CA ALA A 14 47.86 3.31 -23.13
C ALA A 14 48.87 3.48 -21.98
N LEU A 15 49.17 2.33 -21.35
CA LEU A 15 50.47 1.72 -20.95
C LEU A 15 50.16 0.82 -19.74
N GLY A 16 50.57 -0.44 -19.57
CA GLY A 16 51.53 -1.33 -20.21
C GLY A 16 51.91 -2.40 -19.17
N ALA A 17 52.54 -3.47 -19.62
CA ALA A 17 53.20 -4.55 -18.86
C ALA A 17 52.35 -5.75 -18.39
N ALA A 18 52.94 -6.92 -18.62
CA ALA A 18 52.38 -8.25 -18.49
C ALA A 18 53.26 -9.13 -17.57
N VAL A 19 52.63 -10.17 -16.98
CA VAL A 19 53.18 -11.49 -16.57
C VAL A 19 53.88 -11.55 -15.18
N PRO A 20 53.91 -12.69 -14.43
CA PRO A 20 53.21 -13.99 -14.52
C PRO A 20 52.45 -14.47 -13.25
N GLN A 21 51.71 -15.56 -13.45
CA GLN A 21 51.06 -16.44 -12.48
C GLN A 21 52.00 -17.06 -11.43
N GLY A 22 51.48 -17.27 -10.21
CA GLY A 22 52.15 -18.01 -9.14
C GLY A 22 51.23 -18.42 -7.97
N VAL A 23 50.77 -19.66 -8.03
CA VAL A 23 50.33 -20.67 -7.04
C VAL A 23 50.15 -20.33 -5.54
N HIS A 24 49.09 -20.95 -4.97
CA HIS A 24 48.83 -21.42 -3.59
C HIS A 24 47.70 -20.71 -2.81
N ARG A 25 46.54 -21.39 -2.71
CA ARG A 25 45.52 -21.16 -1.68
C ARG A 25 45.55 -22.32 -0.68
N HIS A 26 45.83 -22.01 0.58
CA HIS A 26 45.48 -22.84 1.73
C HIS A 26 44.58 -22.04 2.68
N THR A 27 43.40 -22.61 2.91
CA THR A 27 42.65 -22.72 4.18
C THR A 27 42.13 -21.47 4.93
N THR A 28 40.80 -21.55 5.13
CA THR A 28 39.99 -21.25 6.33
C THR A 28 39.52 -19.82 6.64
N PRO A 29 38.28 -19.68 7.19
CA PRO A 29 37.57 -18.42 7.34
C PRO A 29 37.75 -17.80 8.73
N PRO A 30 37.49 -16.49 8.91
CA PRO A 30 37.05 -15.95 10.18
C PRO A 30 35.60 -15.43 10.01
N GLN A 31 34.63 -15.93 10.78
CA GLN A 31 34.34 -15.56 12.17
C GLN A 31 34.18 -14.06 12.39
N TRP A 32 32.98 -13.75 12.89
CA TRP A 32 32.45 -12.48 13.33
C TRP A 32 33.35 -11.78 14.36
N VAL A 33 33.55 -10.48 14.20
CA VAL A 33 33.87 -9.56 15.31
C VAL A 33 33.09 -8.26 15.09
N ALA A 34 32.14 -8.02 15.98
CA ALA A 34 31.65 -6.69 16.30
C ALA A 34 32.61 -6.05 17.31
N ALA A 35 33.00 -4.79 17.08
CA ALA A 35 33.05 -3.72 18.09
C ALA A 35 33.91 -2.52 17.63
N TRP A 36 33.35 -1.33 17.90
CA TRP A 36 34.04 -0.13 18.39
C TRP A 36 35.01 0.62 17.48
N TRP A 37 34.62 1.81 17.00
CA TRP A 37 35.45 3.02 16.97
C TRP A 37 34.59 4.29 17.07
N MET A 38 34.64 4.98 18.21
CA MET A 38 34.53 6.45 18.26
C MET A 38 35.62 6.95 19.20
N ARG A 39 36.66 7.57 18.61
CA ARG A 39 37.57 8.47 19.31
C ARG A 39 37.64 9.79 18.54
N THR A 40 36.99 10.78 19.14
CA THR A 40 37.49 12.16 19.38
C THR A 40 38.69 12.65 18.57
N VAL A 41 38.51 13.77 17.85
CA VAL A 41 39.56 14.73 17.46
C VAL A 41 38.98 16.17 17.57
N PRO A 42 39.78 17.19 17.99
CA PRO A 42 39.31 18.27 18.85
C PRO A 42 39.10 19.66 18.19
N LEU A 43 38.51 20.54 18.99
CA LEU A 43 38.35 21.99 18.82
C LEU A 43 39.67 22.79 18.70
N ALA A 44 39.83 23.54 17.61
CA ALA A 44 40.44 24.88 17.46
C ALA A 44 40.34 25.25 15.95
N ALA A 45 40.00 26.45 15.46
CA ALA A 45 40.21 27.79 15.95
C ALA A 45 39.19 28.79 15.34
N ARG A 46 39.24 30.02 15.87
CA ARG A 46 38.30 31.14 15.77
C ARG A 46 38.30 31.93 14.45
N ARG A 47 37.11 32.53 14.18
CA ARG A 47 36.81 33.88 13.63
C ARG A 47 37.46 34.31 12.30
N ILE A 48 36.63 34.47 11.26
CA ILE A 48 36.57 35.69 10.43
C ILE A 48 35.10 36.01 10.08
N LEU A 49 34.69 37.24 10.40
CA LEU A 49 33.44 37.89 9.97
C LEU A 49 33.62 38.50 8.57
N ARG A 50 32.62 38.36 7.70
CA ARG A 50 32.14 39.29 6.64
C ARG A 50 31.12 38.50 5.77
N SER A 51 29.81 38.67 5.97
CA SER A 51 28.94 39.63 5.26
C SER A 51 28.86 39.39 3.74
N PHE A 52 27.69 38.96 3.24
CA PHE A 52 26.96 39.39 2.02
C PHE A 52 25.84 38.37 1.66
N PRO A 53 24.79 38.76 0.90
CA PRO A 53 23.44 38.88 1.45
C PRO A 53 22.44 37.80 1.01
N THR A 54 21.36 37.75 1.79
CA THR A 54 20.05 37.15 1.54
C THR A 54 19.44 37.66 0.23
N LEU A 55 19.06 36.72 -0.64
CA LEU A 55 18.14 36.95 -1.75
C LEU A 55 16.77 36.41 -1.32
N CYS A 56 15.86 37.31 -0.94
CA CYS A 56 14.45 36.98 -0.72
C CYS A 56 13.73 36.98 -2.08
N ILE A 57 12.96 35.94 -2.34
CA ILE A 57 11.88 35.96 -3.32
C ILE A 57 10.58 36.02 -2.51
N ASP A 58 9.87 37.15 -2.65
CA ASP A 58 8.53 37.38 -2.12
C ASP A 58 7.47 36.66 -2.96
N GLY A 59 6.41 36.17 -2.30
CA GLY A 59 5.18 35.81 -3.00
C GLY A 59 4.16 35.01 -2.18
N PHE A 60 3.24 35.75 -1.53
CA PHE A 60 1.89 35.39 -1.06
C PHE A 60 1.63 35.10 0.43
N PRO A 61 0.49 35.62 0.96
CA PRO A 61 0.41 36.12 2.33
C PRO A 61 -0.25 35.15 3.31
N LEU A 62 0.25 35.19 4.54
CA LEU A 62 -0.45 34.75 5.74
C LEU A 62 -1.44 35.84 6.17
N GLY A 63 -2.73 35.47 6.25
CA GLY A 63 -3.72 36.22 7.00
C GLY A 63 -3.79 35.67 8.43
N ALA A 64 -3.34 36.48 9.39
CA ALA A 64 -3.50 36.25 10.81
C ALA A 64 -4.85 36.81 11.30
N ALA A 65 -5.48 36.13 12.25
CA ALA A 65 -6.30 36.76 13.27
C ALA A 65 -6.16 35.98 14.59
N CYS A 66 -5.59 36.65 15.58
CA CYS A 66 -5.61 36.28 16.99
C CYS A 66 -6.96 36.68 17.60
N GLU A 67 -7.49 35.89 18.53
CA GLU A 67 -8.09 36.44 19.76
C GLU A 67 -8.13 35.38 20.88
N VAL A 68 -8.14 35.87 22.11
CA VAL A 68 -7.71 35.25 23.37
C VAL A 68 -8.90 35.20 24.35
N ASP A 69 -8.70 34.46 25.45
CA ASP A 69 -9.50 34.37 26.70
C ASP A 69 -10.68 33.37 26.67
N GLY A 70 -10.94 32.54 27.68
CA GLY A 70 -10.48 32.46 29.07
C GLY A 70 -11.61 31.86 29.94
N HIS A 71 -11.26 31.24 31.07
CA HIS A 71 -12.12 30.77 32.19
C HIS A 71 -12.50 29.28 32.33
N SER A 72 -11.70 28.60 33.18
CA SER A 72 -12.05 27.90 34.45
C SER A 72 -13.45 27.27 34.65
N SER A 73 -13.49 25.99 35.06
CA SER A 73 -13.71 25.59 36.47
C SER A 73 -13.80 24.06 36.69
N VAL A 74 -13.32 23.68 37.87
CA VAL A 74 -13.29 22.40 38.59
C VAL A 74 -14.66 21.68 38.68
N ASN A 75 -14.65 20.34 38.67
CA ASN A 75 -15.47 19.54 39.60
C ASN A 75 -14.81 18.19 39.93
N TRP A 76 -14.50 18.03 41.21
CA TRP A 76 -14.24 16.75 41.88
C TRP A 76 -15.56 16.07 42.20
N VAL A 77 -15.68 14.77 41.93
CA VAL A 77 -16.57 13.88 42.69
C VAL A 77 -15.83 12.57 42.93
N SER A 78 -15.50 12.34 44.20
CA SER A 78 -15.22 11.04 44.79
C SER A 78 -16.53 10.33 45.11
N THR A 79 -16.59 9.01 44.95
CA THR A 79 -17.17 8.12 45.97
C THR A 79 -16.63 6.71 45.82
N GLU A 80 -16.27 6.17 46.98
CA GLU A 80 -15.85 4.83 47.33
C GLU A 80 -16.97 3.78 47.12
N GLY A 81 -16.64 2.49 47.25
CA GLY A 81 -17.63 1.52 47.74
C GLY A 81 -17.57 0.09 47.19
N VAL A 82 -16.60 -0.69 47.64
CA VAL A 82 -16.75 -2.05 48.25
C VAL A 82 -17.78 -3.03 47.64
N ALA A 83 -17.31 -4.20 47.16
CA ALA A 83 -17.63 -5.49 47.80
C ALA A 83 -16.96 -6.69 47.08
N SER A 84 -16.20 -7.44 47.88
CA SER A 84 -15.67 -8.77 47.63
C SER A 84 -16.77 -9.82 47.79
N ALA A 85 -16.77 -10.87 46.96
CA ALA A 85 -17.29 -12.18 47.35
C ALA A 85 -16.51 -13.32 46.67
N HIS A 86 -15.69 -13.98 47.48
CA HIS A 86 -15.17 -15.32 47.25
C HIS A 86 -16.32 -16.34 47.10
N HIS A 87 -16.20 -17.27 46.14
CA HIS A 87 -16.59 -18.67 46.34
C HIS A 87 -15.96 -19.59 45.28
N THR A 88 -15.12 -20.50 45.75
CA THR A 88 -14.83 -21.84 45.21
C THR A 88 -14.71 -22.78 46.42
N PRO A 89 -14.70 -24.13 46.29
CA PRO A 89 -14.97 -24.98 45.13
C PRO A 89 -15.98 -26.11 45.43
N ALA A 90 -16.49 -26.79 44.40
CA ALA A 90 -16.92 -28.17 44.55
C ALA A 90 -16.68 -28.96 43.25
N ALA A 91 -15.88 -30.00 43.39
CA ALA A 91 -15.54 -30.97 42.38
C ALA A 91 -16.75 -31.83 42.00
N MET A 92 -16.90 -32.12 40.71
CA MET A 92 -17.46 -33.40 40.29
C MET A 92 -16.72 -33.93 39.06
N MET A 93 -16.14 -35.11 39.27
CA MET A 93 -15.64 -36.02 38.26
C MET A 93 -16.71 -36.30 37.21
N GLY A 94 -16.33 -36.17 35.94
CA GLY A 94 -17.15 -36.55 34.81
C GLY A 94 -16.27 -37.00 33.66
N THR A 95 -15.93 -38.29 33.71
CA THR A 95 -15.29 -39.10 32.66
C THR A 95 -15.70 -38.65 31.26
N ARG A 96 -14.77 -38.08 30.48
CA ARG A 96 -14.97 -37.87 29.04
C ARG A 96 -13.95 -38.67 28.24
N LEU A 97 -14.54 -39.70 27.63
CA LEU A 97 -14.08 -40.57 26.57
C LEU A 97 -13.17 -39.84 25.56
N VAL A 98 -11.91 -40.27 25.48
CA VAL A 98 -10.99 -39.92 24.40
C VAL A 98 -11.39 -40.72 23.16
N LEU A 99 -12.13 -40.09 22.25
CA LEU A 99 -12.33 -40.59 20.90
C LEU A 99 -11.38 -39.82 19.97
N LEU A 100 -10.19 -40.39 19.80
CA LEU A 100 -9.19 -39.95 18.84
C LEU A 100 -9.60 -40.47 17.45
N LEU A 101 -10.50 -39.75 16.78
CA LEU A 101 -10.78 -39.97 15.35
C LEU A 101 -9.87 -39.05 14.54
N LEU A 102 -8.85 -39.65 13.93
CA LEU A 102 -8.13 -39.06 12.81
C LEU A 102 -9.14 -38.75 11.69
N TRP A 103 -9.43 -37.48 11.50
CA TRP A 103 -10.08 -36.97 10.29
C TRP A 103 -9.14 -35.96 9.64
N LEU A 104 -8.12 -36.46 8.96
CA LEU A 104 -7.39 -35.69 7.94
C LEU A 104 -8.29 -35.58 6.70
N SER A 105 -9.31 -34.73 6.80
CA SER A 105 -9.92 -34.13 5.63
C SER A 105 -9.10 -32.90 5.30
N THR A 106 -8.26 -32.99 4.27
CA THR A 106 -7.82 -31.82 3.52
C THR A 106 -9.07 -31.21 2.88
N ARG A 107 -9.80 -30.39 3.65
CA ARG A 107 -10.73 -29.43 3.06
C ARG A 107 -9.90 -28.42 2.31
N GLN A 108 -9.65 -28.68 1.04
CA GLN A 108 -9.59 -27.60 0.07
C GLN A 108 -10.99 -26.98 0.14
N SER A 109 -11.12 -25.92 0.94
CA SER A 109 -12.27 -25.03 0.83
C SER A 109 -12.21 -24.49 -0.59
N ASP A 110 -13.14 -24.90 -1.44
CA ASP A 110 -13.41 -24.19 -2.69
C ASP A 110 -13.64 -22.74 -2.28
N ALA A 111 -12.63 -21.89 -2.52
CA ALA A 111 -12.71 -20.49 -2.20
C ALA A 111 -13.83 -19.94 -3.07
N THR A 112 -14.98 -19.67 -2.46
CA THR A 112 -16.05 -18.92 -3.13
C THR A 112 -15.40 -17.65 -3.65
N PRO A 113 -15.53 -17.33 -4.95
CA PRO A 113 -14.92 -16.13 -5.50
C PRO A 113 -15.37 -14.94 -4.65
N SER A 114 -14.41 -14.15 -4.17
CA SER A 114 -14.72 -12.98 -3.36
C SER A 114 -15.47 -11.99 -4.25
N VAL A 115 -16.77 -11.85 -4.02
CA VAL A 115 -17.60 -10.85 -4.68
C VAL A 115 -17.28 -9.52 -4.02
N GLY A 116 -16.70 -8.60 -4.78
CA GLY A 116 -16.53 -7.23 -4.33
C GLY A 116 -17.87 -6.52 -4.36
N TYR A 117 -18.12 -5.69 -3.34
CA TYR A 117 -19.36 -4.92 -3.21
C TYR A 117 -19.06 -3.44 -2.99
N TRP A 118 -19.84 -2.59 -3.65
CA TRP A 118 -19.86 -1.15 -3.45
C TRP A 118 -21.29 -0.64 -3.41
N ALA A 119 -21.55 0.35 -2.57
CA ALA A 119 -22.83 1.04 -2.50
C ALA A 119 -22.63 2.54 -2.33
N ALA A 120 -23.49 3.32 -2.98
CA ALA A 120 -23.58 4.75 -2.78
C ALA A 120 -24.04 5.08 -1.35
N PRO A 121 -23.63 6.23 -0.77
CA PRO A 121 -24.17 6.66 0.52
C PRO A 121 -25.69 6.79 0.50
N ALA A 122 -26.35 6.32 1.55
CA ALA A 122 -27.81 6.31 1.65
C ALA A 122 -28.46 7.70 1.53
N ASN A 123 -27.69 8.77 1.80
CA ASN A 123 -28.12 10.16 1.77
C ASN A 123 -27.59 10.95 0.56
N ASP A 124 -27.04 10.29 -0.46
CA ASP A 124 -26.57 10.99 -1.66
C ASP A 124 -27.72 11.78 -2.33
N PRO A 125 -27.54 13.08 -2.63
CA PRO A 125 -28.60 13.91 -3.18
C PRO A 125 -29.01 13.51 -4.60
N HIS A 126 -28.10 12.99 -5.43
CA HIS A 126 -28.43 12.56 -6.79
C HIS A 126 -29.24 11.27 -6.77
N ILE A 127 -28.84 10.29 -5.96
CA ILE A 127 -29.60 9.05 -5.76
C ILE A 127 -30.99 9.35 -5.22
N ARG A 128 -31.13 10.21 -4.20
CA ARG A 128 -32.44 10.57 -3.64
C ARG A 128 -33.35 11.25 -4.66
N ARG A 129 -32.82 12.15 -5.49
CA ARG A 129 -33.60 12.76 -6.58
C ARG A 129 -34.04 11.70 -7.58
N LEU A 130 -33.11 10.88 -8.08
CA LEU A 130 -33.40 9.88 -9.10
C LEU A 130 -34.32 8.75 -8.60
N GLN A 131 -34.27 8.42 -7.32
CA GLN A 131 -35.24 7.51 -6.67
C GLN A 131 -36.68 8.03 -6.75
N SER A 132 -36.87 9.36 -6.71
CA SER A 132 -38.20 9.97 -6.74
C SER A 132 -38.79 10.11 -8.15
N THR A 133 -37.95 10.08 -9.19
CA THR A 133 -38.36 10.39 -10.56
C THR A 133 -38.06 9.27 -11.56
N GLY A 134 -37.15 8.36 -11.24
CA GLY A 134 -36.62 7.33 -12.13
C GLY A 134 -37.02 5.91 -11.71
N THR A 135 -36.79 4.98 -12.63
CA THR A 135 -36.86 3.55 -12.33
C THR A 135 -35.45 3.03 -12.12
N GLN A 136 -35.21 2.34 -11.01
CA GLN A 136 -33.93 1.68 -10.80
C GLN A 136 -33.78 0.56 -11.82
N THR A 137 -32.66 0.53 -12.53
CA THR A 137 -32.32 -0.53 -13.47
C THR A 137 -31.09 -1.28 -12.97
N GLN A 138 -31.05 -2.56 -13.30
CA GLN A 138 -29.92 -3.43 -13.02
C GLN A 138 -29.37 -3.98 -14.33
N TYR A 139 -28.05 -3.93 -14.49
CA TYR A 139 -27.36 -4.47 -15.64
C TYR A 139 -26.23 -5.39 -15.20
N THR A 140 -26.04 -6.49 -15.94
CA THR A 140 -24.79 -7.24 -15.93
C THR A 140 -23.97 -6.75 -17.12
N VAL A 141 -22.84 -6.11 -16.86
CA VAL A 141 -22.07 -5.39 -17.89
C VAL A 141 -20.60 -5.68 -17.78
N GLU A 142 -19.93 -5.69 -18.93
CA GLU A 142 -18.49 -5.59 -19.00
C GLU A 142 -18.09 -4.13 -18.80
N VAL A 143 -17.30 -3.87 -17.76
CA VAL A 143 -16.81 -2.55 -17.42
C VAL A 143 -15.58 -2.23 -18.25
N HIS A 144 -15.64 -1.15 -19.00
CA HIS A 144 -14.46 -0.58 -19.63
C HIS A 144 -13.86 0.50 -18.72
N VAL A 145 -12.63 0.28 -18.26
CA VAL A 145 -11.87 1.22 -17.44
C VAL A 145 -10.87 1.94 -18.34
N VAL A 146 -11.25 3.13 -18.83
CA VAL A 146 -10.44 3.88 -19.82
C VAL A 146 -9.09 4.32 -19.23
N LYS A 147 -9.09 4.69 -17.96
CA LYS A 147 -7.90 5.04 -17.20
C LYS A 147 -8.14 4.65 -15.76
N LYS A 148 -7.22 3.87 -15.18
CA LYS A 148 -7.09 3.65 -13.74
C LYS A 148 -5.72 4.13 -13.33
N ASP A 149 -5.64 5.38 -12.95
CA ASP A 149 -4.35 5.96 -12.52
C ASP A 149 -4.12 5.69 -11.03
N ALA A 150 -4.04 4.41 -10.65
CA ALA A 150 -3.77 4.04 -9.25
C ALA A 150 -2.33 4.38 -8.82
N PHE A 151 -1.48 4.85 -9.74
CA PHE A 151 -0.02 4.89 -9.57
C PHE A 151 0.60 6.23 -10.03
N GLY A 152 -0.20 7.24 -10.34
CA GLY A 152 0.27 8.59 -10.68
C GLY A 152 0.40 9.52 -9.46
N PRO A 153 0.98 10.72 -9.64
CA PRO A 153 0.87 11.80 -8.64
C PRO A 153 -0.59 12.30 -8.52
N GLU A 154 -1.44 11.97 -9.48
CA GLU A 154 -2.87 12.29 -9.52
C GLU A 154 -3.67 11.25 -8.71
N PRO A 155 -4.79 11.64 -8.06
CA PRO A 155 -5.66 10.67 -7.40
C PRO A 155 -6.18 9.62 -8.39
N ALA A 156 -6.31 8.38 -7.93
CA ALA A 156 -6.84 7.29 -8.73
C ALA A 156 -8.21 7.69 -9.29
N ARG A 157 -8.29 7.82 -10.61
CA ARG A 157 -9.54 8.07 -11.33
C ARG A 157 -9.95 6.82 -12.07
N VAL A 158 -11.25 6.55 -12.14
CA VAL A 158 -11.80 5.44 -12.92
C VAL A 158 -12.91 5.98 -13.82
N ASP A 159 -12.64 6.02 -15.12
CA ASP A 159 -13.68 6.25 -16.13
C ASP A 159 -14.29 4.89 -16.49
N VAL A 160 -15.49 4.65 -15.97
CA VAL A 160 -16.27 3.44 -16.19
C VAL A 160 -17.35 3.74 -17.20
N SER A 161 -17.44 2.92 -18.22
CA SER A 161 -18.58 2.96 -19.14
C SER A 161 -18.98 1.57 -19.58
N PHE A 162 -20.24 1.42 -19.96
CA PHE A 162 -20.77 0.18 -20.52
C PHE A 162 -21.78 0.45 -21.63
N VAL A 163 -22.06 -0.56 -22.45
CA VAL A 163 -23.14 -0.54 -23.43
C VAL A 163 -24.32 -1.31 -22.82
N PRO A 164 -25.49 -0.67 -22.59
CA PRO A 164 -26.63 -1.38 -22.04
C PRO A 164 -27.05 -2.57 -22.93
N PRO A 165 -27.56 -3.68 -22.37
CA PRO A 165 -27.97 -4.84 -23.15
C PRO A 165 -28.95 -4.49 -24.27
N GLY A 166 -28.65 -4.94 -25.49
CA GLY A 166 -29.46 -4.68 -26.68
C GLY A 166 -29.26 -3.29 -27.31
N GLN A 167 -28.36 -2.47 -26.78
CA GLN A 167 -27.98 -1.18 -27.36
C GLN A 167 -26.70 -1.30 -28.20
N SER A 168 -26.46 -0.30 -29.05
CA SER A 168 -25.24 -0.17 -29.83
C SER A 168 -24.12 0.54 -29.05
N GLU A 169 -22.87 0.38 -29.49
CA GLU A 169 -21.71 1.09 -28.95
C GLU A 169 -21.90 2.63 -28.92
N ALA A 170 -22.67 3.19 -29.86
CA ALA A 170 -23.01 4.61 -29.90
C ALA A 170 -23.90 5.07 -28.74
N GLN A 171 -24.50 4.13 -28.00
CA GLN A 171 -25.37 4.35 -26.85
C GLN A 171 -24.69 3.92 -25.54
N ARG A 172 -23.36 3.82 -25.55
CA ARG A 172 -22.55 3.66 -24.35
C ARG A 172 -22.90 4.73 -23.33
N VAL A 173 -22.99 4.32 -22.06
CA VAL A 173 -23.25 5.22 -20.93
C VAL A 173 -22.03 5.25 -20.02
N THR A 174 -21.74 6.44 -19.50
CA THR A 174 -20.71 6.65 -18.49
C THR A 174 -21.32 6.44 -17.11
N VAL A 175 -20.60 5.75 -16.23
CA VAL A 175 -21.05 5.48 -14.87
C VAL A 175 -20.50 6.54 -13.92
N ALA A 176 -21.39 7.20 -13.19
CA ALA A 176 -21.03 8.06 -12.07
C ALA A 176 -21.18 7.29 -10.75
N PHE A 177 -20.14 7.30 -9.92
CA PHE A 177 -20.18 6.76 -8.57
C PHE A 177 -20.37 7.91 -7.57
N PRO A 178 -21.57 8.07 -6.98
CA PRO A 178 -21.81 9.10 -5.98
C PRO A 178 -20.79 9.11 -4.84
N ASP A 179 -20.49 10.30 -4.31
CA ASP A 179 -19.53 10.54 -3.21
C ASP A 179 -18.07 10.10 -3.50
N THR A 180 -17.75 9.77 -4.74
CA THR A 180 -16.37 9.49 -5.17
C THR A 180 -15.70 10.70 -5.80
N ASP A 181 -16.12 11.93 -5.49
CA ASP A 181 -15.54 13.15 -6.05
C ASP A 181 -15.33 13.02 -7.58
N GLY A 182 -16.35 12.69 -8.37
CA GLY A 182 -16.20 12.56 -9.83
C GLY A 182 -15.46 11.29 -10.31
N ASN A 183 -15.66 10.17 -9.62
CA ASN A 183 -14.94 8.91 -9.84
C ASN A 183 -13.43 9.04 -9.61
N ALA A 184 -13.04 9.78 -8.58
CA ALA A 184 -11.68 9.91 -8.08
C ALA A 184 -11.53 9.43 -6.61
N GLY A 185 -10.32 9.08 -6.23
CA GLY A 185 -9.93 8.86 -4.84
C GLY A 185 -10.21 7.47 -4.28
N THR A 186 -10.15 7.37 -2.94
CA THR A 186 -10.11 6.09 -2.19
C THR A 186 -11.47 5.39 -2.08
N LYS A 187 -12.57 6.08 -2.42
CA LYS A 187 -13.94 5.57 -2.32
C LYS A 187 -14.38 4.78 -3.57
N ILE A 188 -13.57 4.79 -4.64
CA ILE A 188 -13.81 3.95 -5.80
C ILE A 188 -13.45 2.50 -5.47
N PRO A 189 -14.21 1.52 -5.96
CA PRO A 189 -13.85 0.11 -5.81
C PRO A 189 -12.47 -0.20 -6.41
N MET A 190 -11.48 -0.40 -5.55
CA MET A 190 -10.11 -0.72 -5.97
C MET A 190 -10.00 -2.03 -6.76
N GLY A 191 -11.01 -2.90 -6.67
CA GLY A 191 -11.06 -4.15 -7.43
C GLY A 191 -11.63 -4.04 -8.85
N LEU A 192 -12.10 -2.87 -9.29
CA LEU A 192 -12.64 -2.72 -10.64
C LEU A 192 -11.48 -2.76 -11.67
N GLN A 193 -11.60 -3.64 -12.65
CA GLN A 193 -10.61 -3.85 -13.71
C GLN A 193 -11.29 -3.65 -15.07
N ASP A 194 -10.51 -3.26 -16.08
CA ASP A 194 -11.00 -3.24 -17.47
C ASP A 194 -11.39 -4.66 -17.88
N GLY A 195 -12.57 -4.81 -18.50
CA GLY A 195 -13.15 -6.11 -18.85
C GLY A 195 -13.86 -6.83 -17.69
N ALA A 196 -13.95 -6.24 -16.49
CA ALA A 196 -14.61 -6.88 -15.37
C ALA A 196 -16.13 -7.01 -15.62
N SER A 197 -16.69 -8.20 -15.39
CA SER A 197 -18.13 -8.40 -15.39
C SER A 197 -18.71 -7.98 -14.04
N VAL A 198 -19.59 -6.98 -14.06
CA VAL A 198 -20.20 -6.43 -12.85
C VAL A 198 -21.72 -6.41 -12.97
N ASN A 199 -22.39 -6.70 -11.87
CA ASN A 199 -23.80 -6.42 -11.68
C ASN A 199 -23.93 -5.04 -11.06
N ILE A 200 -24.30 -4.06 -11.87
CA ILE A 200 -24.50 -2.68 -11.43
C ILE A 200 -25.99 -2.39 -11.34
N SER A 201 -26.42 -1.78 -10.24
CA SER A 201 -27.76 -1.23 -10.09
C SER A 201 -27.68 0.28 -9.92
N GLY A 202 -28.64 1.01 -10.48
CA GLY A 202 -28.60 2.47 -10.48
C GLY A 202 -29.74 3.08 -11.28
N TYR A 203 -29.55 4.33 -11.68
CA TYR A 203 -30.55 5.13 -12.36
C TYR A 203 -29.93 5.84 -13.56
N GLU A 204 -30.63 5.88 -14.68
CA GLU A 204 -30.24 6.69 -15.82
C GLU A 204 -30.61 8.16 -15.57
N GLU A 205 -29.63 9.07 -15.70
CA GLU A 205 -29.89 10.50 -15.66
C GLU A 205 -30.42 10.96 -17.02
N THR A 206 -31.73 11.18 -17.08
CA THR A 206 -32.41 11.62 -18.30
C THR A 206 -32.48 13.15 -18.42
N ASP A 207 -32.27 13.90 -17.32
CA ASP A 207 -32.18 15.35 -17.38
C ASP A 207 -30.82 15.78 -17.93
N ALA A 208 -30.83 16.41 -19.10
CA ALA A 208 -29.61 16.79 -19.81
C ALA A 208 -28.72 17.74 -19.01
N ALA A 209 -29.30 18.69 -18.24
CA ALA A 209 -28.53 19.65 -17.47
C ALA A 209 -27.84 18.97 -16.27
N GLN A 210 -28.52 18.05 -15.60
CA GLN A 210 -27.97 17.26 -14.51
C GLN A 210 -26.92 16.26 -14.99
N ALA A 211 -27.14 15.62 -16.14
CA ALA A 211 -26.14 14.77 -16.78
C ALA A 211 -24.87 15.57 -17.13
N THR A 212 -25.03 16.79 -17.67
CA THR A 212 -23.91 17.70 -17.91
C THR A 212 -23.20 18.10 -16.61
N GLN A 213 -23.93 18.39 -15.53
CA GLN A 213 -23.35 18.73 -14.24
C GLN A 213 -22.56 17.56 -13.63
N LEU A 214 -23.08 16.34 -13.68
CA LEU A 214 -22.41 15.13 -13.20
C LEU A 214 -21.12 14.88 -14.00
N LYS A 215 -21.18 14.99 -15.33
CA LYS A 215 -20.01 14.89 -16.18
C LYS A 215 -19.00 15.99 -15.90
N ALA A 216 -19.43 17.22 -15.69
CA ALA A 216 -18.55 18.33 -15.32
C ALA A 216 -17.84 18.01 -13.99
N GLY A 217 -18.54 17.48 -12.98
CA GLY A 217 -17.90 17.00 -11.75
C GLY A 217 -16.85 15.91 -11.99
N MET A 218 -17.09 15.01 -12.95
CA MET A 218 -16.12 14.00 -13.37
C MET A 218 -14.95 14.59 -14.19
N MET A 219 -15.18 15.66 -14.96
CA MET A 219 -14.24 16.24 -15.94
C MET A 219 -13.43 17.43 -15.41
N ASP A 220 -13.98 18.26 -14.53
CA ASP A 220 -13.31 19.43 -13.93
C ASP A 220 -12.06 18.98 -13.14
N GLN A 221 -12.12 17.80 -12.54
CA GLN A 221 -10.96 17.18 -11.92
C GLN A 221 -9.92 16.69 -12.94
N ALA A 222 -10.36 16.20 -14.09
CA ALA A 222 -9.44 15.79 -15.15
C ALA A 222 -8.75 16.98 -15.83
N LEU A 223 -9.47 18.10 -15.99
CA LEU A 223 -8.94 19.38 -16.47
C LEU A 223 -7.97 20.01 -15.46
N ALA A 224 -8.26 19.94 -14.16
CA ALA A 224 -7.33 20.37 -13.10
C ALA A 224 -6.00 19.58 -13.13
N LEU A 225 -6.01 18.39 -13.71
CA LEU A 225 -4.86 17.50 -13.88
C LEU A 225 -4.17 17.66 -15.24
N GLY A 226 -4.48 18.72 -16.00
CA GLY A 226 -3.83 19.00 -17.30
C GLY A 226 -4.19 18.00 -18.39
N GLN A 227 -5.16 17.12 -18.16
CA GLN A 227 -5.73 16.25 -19.17
C GLN A 227 -6.85 17.04 -19.84
N ASN A 228 -6.90 17.00 -21.16
CA ASN A 228 -7.94 17.65 -21.94
C ASN A 228 -8.95 16.57 -22.35
N PRO A 229 -9.86 16.13 -21.45
CA PRO A 229 -10.92 15.23 -21.86
C PRO A 229 -11.89 16.02 -22.73
N GLU A 230 -12.08 15.52 -23.93
CA GLU A 230 -13.07 15.93 -24.91
C GLU A 230 -14.31 16.62 -24.31
N GLN A 231 -14.48 17.91 -24.64
CA GLN A 231 -15.75 18.65 -24.54
C GLN A 231 -16.90 17.99 -25.36
N SER A 232 -16.68 16.80 -25.93
CA SER A 232 -17.60 16.04 -26.77
C SER A 232 -18.12 14.74 -26.14
N ASP A 233 -17.92 14.45 -24.85
CA ASP A 233 -18.54 13.25 -24.25
C ASP A 233 -20.08 13.39 -24.22
N LYS A 234 -20.72 12.83 -25.24
CA LYS A 234 -22.16 12.80 -25.45
C LYS A 234 -22.85 11.56 -24.85
N ARG A 235 -22.10 10.64 -24.21
CA ARG A 235 -22.65 9.40 -23.62
C ARG A 235 -23.71 9.70 -22.56
N GLY A 236 -24.70 8.84 -22.36
CA GLY A 236 -25.62 9.00 -21.22
C GLY A 236 -24.89 8.89 -19.87
N VAL A 237 -25.50 9.35 -18.77
CA VAL A 237 -24.94 9.14 -17.42
C VAL A 237 -25.79 8.13 -16.66
N PHE A 238 -25.14 7.09 -16.15
CA PHE A 238 -25.73 6.11 -15.26
C PHE A 238 -25.22 6.32 -13.85
N VAL A 239 -26.08 6.71 -12.92
CA VAL A 239 -25.72 6.96 -11.53
C VAL A 239 -25.82 5.66 -10.74
N ALA A 240 -24.68 5.09 -10.37
CA ALA A 240 -24.60 3.81 -9.68
C ALA A 240 -25.14 3.93 -8.25
N SER A 241 -26.09 3.08 -7.86
CA SER A 241 -26.53 2.93 -6.47
C SER A 241 -25.79 1.80 -5.76
N THR A 242 -25.57 0.68 -6.45
CA THR A 242 -24.81 -0.46 -5.94
C THR A 242 -24.05 -1.12 -7.10
N MET A 243 -22.95 -1.77 -6.78
CA MET A 243 -22.19 -2.59 -7.73
C MET A 243 -21.66 -3.82 -7.01
N GLU A 244 -22.00 -4.98 -7.56
CA GLU A 244 -21.39 -6.26 -7.24
C GLU A 244 -20.48 -6.62 -8.39
N TYR A 245 -19.22 -6.92 -8.12
CA TYR A 245 -18.31 -7.39 -9.15
C TYR A 245 -17.71 -8.72 -8.72
N GLN A 246 -17.74 -9.69 -9.62
CA GLN A 246 -16.96 -10.89 -9.44
C GLN A 246 -15.51 -10.49 -9.69
N ARG A 247 -14.69 -10.55 -8.65
CA ARG A 247 -13.26 -10.49 -8.88
C ARG A 247 -12.93 -11.75 -9.70
N ASP A 248 -12.46 -11.56 -10.92
CA ASP A 248 -12.14 -12.67 -11.81
C ASP A 248 -10.91 -13.40 -11.25
N ALA A 249 -11.16 -14.26 -10.26
CA ALA A 249 -10.12 -15.00 -9.56
C ALA A 249 -9.40 -15.95 -10.52
N GLY A 250 -10.02 -16.33 -11.65
CA GLY A 250 -9.46 -17.27 -12.60
C GLY A 250 -8.28 -16.74 -13.42
N THR A 251 -8.24 -15.43 -13.72
CA THR A 251 -7.21 -14.84 -14.59
C THR A 251 -5.99 -14.32 -13.82
N LEU A 252 -6.20 -13.81 -12.59
CA LEU A 252 -5.12 -13.22 -11.78
C LEU A 252 -4.83 -13.93 -10.46
N ALA A 253 -5.79 -14.65 -9.86
CA ALA A 253 -5.56 -15.24 -8.54
C ALA A 253 -4.63 -16.46 -8.61
N GLY A 254 -3.76 -16.59 -7.61
CA GLY A 254 -2.92 -17.76 -7.42
C GLY A 254 -1.69 -17.86 -8.33
N ARG A 255 -1.45 -16.88 -9.20
CA ARG A 255 -0.18 -16.78 -9.96
C ARG A 255 0.86 -16.03 -9.14
N ARG A 256 1.56 -16.76 -8.26
CA ARG A 256 2.83 -16.33 -7.67
C ARG A 256 3.97 -16.91 -8.50
N LEU A 257 5.14 -16.27 -8.48
CA LEU A 257 6.35 -16.94 -8.95
C LEU A 257 6.51 -18.27 -8.19
N ASN A 258 6.36 -19.39 -8.90
CA ASN A 258 6.54 -20.73 -8.34
C ASN A 258 7.98 -21.23 -8.63
N GLY A 259 8.53 -22.06 -7.74
CA GLY A 259 9.86 -22.68 -7.93
C GLY A 259 11.03 -21.84 -7.40
N ARG A 260 12.18 -21.82 -8.10
CA ARG A 260 13.44 -21.20 -7.62
C ARG A 260 13.43 -19.66 -7.56
N ARG A 261 12.32 -19.00 -7.86
CA ARG A 261 12.17 -17.53 -7.90
C ARG A 261 11.07 -17.07 -6.93
N LEU A 262 11.05 -17.59 -5.72
CA LEU A 262 10.10 -17.10 -4.70
C LEU A 262 10.47 -15.65 -4.40
N GLY A 263 9.62 -14.71 -4.81
CA GLY A 263 9.74 -13.33 -4.35
C GLY A 263 9.64 -13.25 -2.83
N ASN A 264 10.10 -12.13 -2.27
CA ASN A 264 10.37 -11.99 -0.83
C ASN A 264 9.12 -12.09 0.07
N ALA A 265 7.91 -11.83 -0.43
CA ALA A 265 6.69 -11.85 0.38
C ALA A 265 6.13 -13.26 0.52
N ALA A 266 5.99 -13.80 1.74
CA ALA A 266 5.35 -15.09 1.96
C ALA A 266 3.86 -15.06 1.57
N ALA A 267 3.29 -16.21 1.17
CA ALA A 267 1.90 -16.26 0.73
C ALA A 267 0.91 -16.09 1.88
N GLN A 268 1.28 -16.55 3.07
CA GLN A 268 0.53 -16.39 4.30
C GLN A 268 1.50 -15.83 5.33
N ASN A 269 1.12 -14.71 5.93
CA ASN A 269 1.89 -14.04 6.97
C ASN A 269 1.02 -13.98 8.22
N THR A 270 1.64 -14.09 9.39
CA THR A 270 0.96 -13.93 10.67
C THR A 270 1.49 -12.70 11.37
N ALA A 271 0.63 -11.87 11.93
CA ALA A 271 1.00 -10.62 12.61
C ALA A 271 0.30 -10.48 13.95
N VAL A 272 1.02 -9.97 14.95
CA VAL A 272 0.41 -9.40 16.15
C VAL A 272 0.56 -7.89 16.11
N ILE A 273 -0.56 -7.20 16.28
CA ILE A 273 -0.60 -5.75 16.44
C ILE A 273 -0.72 -5.43 17.93
N VAL A 274 0.26 -4.72 18.47
CA VAL A 274 0.30 -4.34 19.88
C VAL A 274 -0.05 -2.86 19.99
N LEU A 275 -1.18 -2.57 20.64
CA LEU A 275 -1.55 -1.25 21.13
C LEU A 275 -0.66 -0.95 22.35
N TYR A 276 0.38 -0.13 22.20
CA TYR A 276 1.33 0.14 23.26
C TYR A 276 1.17 1.54 23.86
N GLU A 277 1.16 1.60 25.18
CA GLU A 277 1.09 2.84 25.96
C GLU A 277 2.36 3.00 26.80
N PRO A 278 3.34 3.78 26.33
CA PRO A 278 4.47 4.19 27.14
C PRO A 278 3.98 4.91 28.41
N CYS A 279 4.63 4.69 29.55
CA CYS A 279 4.23 5.31 30.81
C CYS A 279 4.07 6.84 30.69
N GLY A 280 2.90 7.34 31.10
CA GLY A 280 2.53 8.76 30.99
C GLY A 280 2.05 9.21 29.60
N ASN A 281 1.99 8.31 28.61
CA ASN A 281 1.55 8.60 27.24
C ASN A 281 0.51 7.56 26.82
N SER A 282 -0.77 7.92 26.92
CA SER A 282 -1.87 7.07 26.45
C SER A 282 -2.08 7.21 24.96
N LEU A 283 -2.63 6.14 24.36
CA LEU A 283 -3.15 6.19 23.00
C LEU A 283 -4.42 7.06 22.97
N LYS A 284 -4.76 7.60 21.80
CA LYS A 284 -6.03 8.29 21.59
C LYS A 284 -7.19 7.33 21.83
N ALA A 285 -8.30 7.85 22.34
CA ALA A 285 -9.50 7.06 22.65
C ALA A 285 -10.09 6.32 21.43
N ASP A 286 -9.85 6.83 20.22
CA ASP A 286 -10.30 6.23 18.96
C ASP A 286 -9.30 5.20 18.38
N THR A 287 -8.19 4.93 19.07
CA THR A 287 -7.20 3.91 18.72
C THR A 287 -7.55 2.59 19.42
N THR A 288 -8.59 1.94 18.90
CA THR A 288 -9.19 0.74 19.49
C THR A 288 -8.81 -0.53 18.73
N LYS A 289 -9.00 -1.69 19.37
CA LYS A 289 -8.83 -3.00 18.71
C LYS A 289 -9.76 -3.17 17.52
N ASP A 290 -11.04 -2.82 17.66
CA ASP A 290 -12.02 -2.97 16.59
C ASP A 290 -11.66 -2.13 15.37
N ARG A 291 -11.19 -0.89 15.58
CA ARG A 291 -10.73 -0.04 14.48
C ARG A 291 -9.55 -0.64 13.74
N LEU A 292 -8.55 -1.15 14.47
CA LEU A 292 -7.40 -1.84 13.87
C LEU A 292 -7.80 -3.15 13.18
N GLN A 293 -8.78 -3.88 13.73
CA GLN A 293 -9.29 -5.11 13.13
C GLN A 293 -9.88 -4.81 11.76
N SER A 294 -10.75 -3.80 11.66
CA SER A 294 -11.32 -3.34 10.40
C SER A 294 -10.28 -2.74 9.46
N ALA A 295 -9.32 -1.97 9.99
CA ALA A 295 -8.31 -1.31 9.16
C ALA A 295 -7.23 -2.26 8.64
N PHE A 296 -6.87 -3.30 9.37
CA PHE A 296 -5.74 -4.17 9.03
C PHE A 296 -6.16 -5.54 8.50
N PHE A 297 -6.89 -6.31 9.31
CA PHE A 297 -7.13 -7.74 9.06
C PHE A 297 -8.39 -8.03 8.24
N ASP A 298 -9.36 -7.12 8.24
CA ASP A 298 -10.62 -7.31 7.50
C ASP A 298 -10.39 -7.32 5.98
N THR A 299 -11.38 -7.74 5.21
CA THR A 299 -11.35 -7.74 3.73
C THR A 299 -12.24 -6.66 3.12
N THR A 300 -12.76 -5.76 3.94
CA THR A 300 -13.56 -4.61 3.52
C THR A 300 -12.73 -3.58 2.75
N ALA A 301 -13.39 -2.81 1.89
CA ALA A 301 -12.71 -1.81 1.05
C ALA A 301 -11.92 -0.81 1.91
N GLY A 302 -10.63 -0.64 1.60
CA GLY A 302 -9.74 0.27 2.30
C GLY A 302 -8.97 -0.35 3.47
N SER A 303 -9.25 -1.60 3.85
CA SER A 303 -8.39 -2.32 4.81
C SER A 303 -7.05 -2.71 4.17
N PHE A 304 -5.99 -2.81 4.97
CA PHE A 304 -4.68 -3.26 4.51
C PHE A 304 -4.75 -4.61 3.80
N ASN A 305 -5.41 -5.61 4.40
CA ASN A 305 -5.55 -6.93 3.79
C ASN A 305 -6.27 -6.86 2.43
N GLN A 306 -7.30 -6.02 2.29
CA GLN A 306 -7.98 -5.84 1.01
C GLN A 306 -7.07 -5.17 -0.03
N VAL A 307 -6.29 -4.16 0.36
CA VAL A 307 -5.35 -3.49 -0.56
C VAL A 307 -4.22 -4.44 -0.97
N LEU A 308 -3.63 -5.15 -0.01
CA LEU A 308 -2.58 -6.12 -0.25
C LEU A 308 -3.07 -7.28 -1.13
N ASP A 309 -4.29 -7.75 -0.92
CA ASP A 309 -4.93 -8.76 -1.75
C ASP A 309 -5.10 -8.28 -3.20
N VAL A 310 -5.45 -7.02 -3.43
CA VAL A 310 -5.44 -6.42 -4.78
C VAL A 310 -4.01 -6.33 -5.35
N CYS A 311 -3.07 -5.79 -4.59
CA CYS A 311 -1.70 -5.55 -5.05
C CYS A 311 -0.90 -6.83 -5.29
N SER A 312 -1.16 -7.88 -4.50
CA SER A 312 -0.55 -9.20 -4.62
C SER A 312 -1.34 -10.14 -5.52
N ARG A 313 -2.50 -9.73 -6.04
CA ARG A 313 -3.41 -10.56 -6.84
C ARG A 313 -3.83 -11.83 -6.09
N SER A 314 -4.23 -11.66 -4.84
CA SER A 314 -4.67 -12.74 -3.96
C SER A 314 -3.61 -13.82 -3.74
N THR A 315 -2.32 -13.46 -3.83
CA THR A 315 -1.22 -14.39 -3.54
C THR A 315 -0.63 -14.21 -2.15
N VAL A 316 -0.96 -13.10 -1.48
CA VAL A 316 -0.50 -12.79 -0.13
C VAL A 316 -1.66 -12.35 0.75
N SER A 317 -1.69 -12.85 1.97
CA SER A 317 -2.60 -12.41 3.04
C SER A 317 -1.92 -12.33 4.39
N PHE A 318 -2.54 -11.59 5.31
CA PHE A 318 -2.20 -11.58 6.73
C PHE A 318 -3.34 -12.11 7.59
N THR A 319 -2.99 -12.83 8.65
CA THR A 319 -3.87 -13.19 9.76
C THR A 319 -3.19 -12.88 11.09
N GLY A 320 -3.92 -12.93 12.20
CA GLY A 320 -3.34 -12.83 13.53
C GLY A 320 -4.21 -12.06 14.51
N ASP A 321 -3.58 -11.38 15.47
CA ASP A 321 -4.23 -10.90 16.69
C ASP A 321 -3.93 -9.42 16.98
N ILE A 322 -4.82 -8.76 17.74
CA ILE A 322 -4.62 -7.41 18.26
C ILE A 322 -4.62 -7.45 19.79
N VAL A 323 -3.48 -7.08 20.38
CA VAL A 323 -3.27 -7.12 21.83
C VAL A 323 -3.11 -5.71 22.39
N GLY A 324 -3.53 -5.52 23.64
CA GLY A 324 -3.34 -4.30 24.41
C GLY A 324 -4.64 -3.62 24.87
N PRO A 325 -4.53 -2.44 25.50
CA PRO A 325 -3.29 -1.68 25.71
C PRO A 325 -2.25 -2.45 26.52
N VAL A 326 -1.00 -2.47 26.05
CA VAL A 326 0.16 -2.99 26.78
C VAL A 326 0.94 -1.80 27.30
N GLN A 327 1.21 -1.76 28.61
CA GLN A 327 1.94 -0.66 29.24
C GLN A 327 3.41 -1.04 29.47
N GLY A 328 4.30 -0.05 29.32
CA GLY A 328 5.70 -0.19 29.71
C GLY A 328 6.38 1.17 29.85
N CYS A 329 7.45 1.24 30.62
CA CYS A 329 8.18 2.48 30.89
C CYS A 329 9.60 2.40 30.29
N PRO A 330 9.77 2.49 28.96
CA PRO A 330 11.09 2.45 28.35
C PRO A 330 11.88 3.73 28.70
N ASP A 331 13.19 3.60 28.85
CA ASP A 331 14.07 4.72 29.26
C ASP A 331 14.22 5.81 28.18
N SER A 332 13.76 5.54 26.94
CA SER A 332 13.76 6.50 25.84
C SER A 332 12.66 6.20 24.84
N SER A 333 12.34 7.20 23.99
CA SER A 333 11.37 7.06 22.88
C SER A 333 11.95 6.39 21.63
N ASP A 334 13.16 5.82 21.72
CA ASP A 334 13.74 5.05 20.64
C ASP A 334 12.89 3.80 20.35
N VAL A 335 12.80 3.44 19.07
CA VAL A 335 11.97 2.31 18.60
C VAL A 335 12.45 0.98 19.17
N TRP A 336 13.75 0.80 19.43
CA TRP A 336 14.28 -0.44 20.02
C TRP A 336 14.08 -0.51 21.53
N ALA A 337 14.17 0.61 22.23
CA ALA A 337 13.79 0.68 23.65
C ALA A 337 12.31 0.32 23.83
N THR A 338 11.47 0.84 22.94
CA THR A 338 10.04 0.53 22.87
C THR A 338 9.79 -0.95 22.57
N TYR A 339 10.44 -1.51 21.55
CA TYR A 339 10.34 -2.95 21.22
C TYR A 339 10.77 -3.84 22.38
N THR A 340 11.85 -3.48 23.07
CA THR A 340 12.35 -4.24 24.23
C THR A 340 11.31 -4.25 25.34
N ALA A 341 10.74 -3.09 25.68
CA ALA A 341 9.70 -2.99 26.69
C ALA A 341 8.43 -3.77 26.30
N VAL A 342 8.00 -3.74 25.04
CA VAL A 342 6.88 -4.55 24.55
C VAL A 342 7.19 -6.04 24.64
N ARG A 343 8.35 -6.47 24.12
CA ARG A 343 8.77 -7.87 24.12
C ARG A 343 8.83 -8.41 25.53
N ASP A 344 9.38 -7.68 26.50
CA ASP A 344 9.51 -8.16 27.87
C ASP A 344 8.13 -8.37 28.55
N GLN A 345 7.07 -7.72 28.08
CA GLN A 345 5.68 -7.96 28.53
C GLN A 345 4.97 -9.08 27.76
N MET A 346 5.33 -9.26 26.48
CA MET A 346 4.56 -10.10 25.54
C MET A 346 5.23 -11.44 25.24
N GLN A 347 6.54 -11.58 25.44
CA GLN A 347 7.28 -12.81 25.14
C GLN A 347 6.77 -13.96 26.00
N GLY A 348 6.52 -15.12 25.39
CA GLY A 348 5.92 -16.27 26.05
C GLY A 348 4.39 -16.30 25.96
N THR A 349 3.73 -15.26 25.44
CA THR A 349 2.30 -15.35 25.11
C THR A 349 2.12 -15.95 23.71
N PRO A 350 1.04 -16.71 23.47
CA PRO A 350 0.75 -17.28 22.15
C PRO A 350 0.63 -16.22 21.05
N GLU A 351 0.05 -15.06 21.34
CA GLU A 351 -0.12 -13.97 20.37
C GLU A 351 1.23 -13.42 19.93
N TRP A 352 2.21 -13.33 20.84
CA TRP A 352 3.55 -12.90 20.45
C TRP A 352 4.32 -14.01 19.74
N ASP A 353 4.37 -15.21 20.31
CA ASP A 353 5.27 -16.26 19.83
C ASP A 353 4.81 -16.93 18.52
N ASN A 354 3.50 -16.98 18.26
CA ASN A 354 2.95 -17.65 17.06
C ASN A 354 2.88 -16.75 15.82
N ASN A 355 2.97 -15.43 16.00
CA ASN A 355 2.92 -14.49 14.89
C ASN A 355 4.33 -14.20 14.37
N GLU A 356 4.54 -14.06 13.06
CA GLU A 356 5.86 -13.72 12.49
C GLU A 356 6.15 -12.22 12.66
N PHE A 357 5.17 -11.39 12.31
CA PHE A 357 5.27 -9.94 12.32
C PHE A 357 4.86 -9.35 13.68
N LYS A 358 5.59 -8.32 14.10
CA LYS A 358 5.43 -7.59 15.34
C LYS A 358 5.18 -6.12 15.02
N LEU A 359 3.92 -5.73 15.02
CA LEU A 359 3.47 -4.40 14.60
C LEU A 359 3.07 -3.59 15.85
N MET A 360 3.77 -2.51 16.15
CA MET A 360 3.52 -1.72 17.37
C MET A 360 2.85 -0.39 17.02
N VAL A 361 1.72 -0.11 17.66
CA VAL A 361 1.02 1.19 17.54
C VAL A 361 1.39 2.04 18.74
N LEU A 362 1.88 3.25 18.46
CA LEU A 362 2.43 4.18 19.44
C LEU A 362 1.70 5.53 19.45
N PRO A 363 1.62 6.21 20.61
CA PRO A 363 1.10 7.56 20.68
C PRO A 363 1.90 8.53 19.81
N LYS A 364 1.24 9.55 19.26
CA LYS A 364 1.90 10.58 18.43
C LYS A 364 3.10 11.23 19.10
N ALA A 365 2.98 11.50 20.40
CA ALA A 365 4.05 12.15 21.17
C ALA A 365 5.30 11.27 21.29
N TRP A 366 5.19 9.96 21.04
CA TRP A 366 6.26 8.98 21.24
C TRP A 366 7.04 8.69 19.96
N LEU A 367 6.37 8.60 18.80
CA LEU A 367 7.00 8.30 17.51
C LEU A 367 7.03 9.55 16.61
N SER A 368 8.22 10.12 16.39
CA SER A 368 8.42 11.32 15.55
C SER A 368 8.26 11.08 14.05
N ALA A 369 8.41 9.83 13.59
CA ALA A 369 8.02 9.38 12.25
C ALA A 369 6.55 8.95 12.21
N ILE A 370 5.98 8.86 11.00
CA ILE A 370 4.62 8.34 10.81
C ILE A 370 4.59 6.80 10.86
N GLY A 371 5.69 6.16 10.46
CA GLY A 371 5.96 4.73 10.56
C GLY A 371 7.46 4.48 10.49
N VAL A 372 7.88 3.30 10.95
CA VAL A 372 9.25 2.78 10.84
C VAL A 372 9.17 1.27 10.66
N GLY A 373 9.89 0.73 9.67
CA GLY A 373 9.97 -0.71 9.40
C GLY A 373 11.41 -1.19 9.36
N THR A 374 11.66 -2.37 9.94
CA THR A 374 12.97 -3.02 9.81
C THR A 374 13.15 -3.58 8.39
N VAL A 375 14.27 -3.25 7.72
CA VAL A 375 14.56 -3.78 6.38
C VAL A 375 14.98 -5.24 6.47
N GLY A 376 14.14 -6.14 5.94
CA GLY A 376 14.37 -7.59 6.01
C GLY A 376 14.13 -8.23 7.38
N GLY A 377 13.55 -7.48 8.33
CA GLY A 377 13.07 -8.00 9.61
C GLY A 377 11.56 -8.22 9.59
N SER A 378 10.95 -8.38 10.77
CA SER A 378 9.50 -8.57 10.93
C SER A 378 8.87 -7.57 11.91
N ILE A 379 9.60 -6.49 12.23
CA ILE A 379 9.21 -5.51 13.23
C ILE A 379 8.94 -4.18 12.55
N SER A 380 7.81 -3.56 12.90
CA SER A 380 7.42 -2.23 12.44
C SER A 380 6.67 -1.47 13.53
N TRP A 381 6.79 -0.14 13.51
CA TRP A 381 6.16 0.80 14.43
C TRP A 381 5.31 1.79 13.65
N TYR A 382 4.13 2.09 14.16
CA TYR A 382 3.15 2.96 13.53
C TYR A 382 2.72 4.02 14.51
N ARG A 383 2.55 5.24 14.01
CA ARG A 383 1.89 6.27 14.78
C ARG A 383 0.38 6.03 14.75
N GLU A 384 -0.26 6.12 15.92
CA GLU A 384 -1.70 5.92 16.11
C GLU A 384 -2.60 6.69 15.13
N GLU A 385 -2.17 7.86 14.65
CA GLU A 385 -2.98 8.69 13.75
C GLU A 385 -3.11 8.12 12.32
N TYR A 386 -2.28 7.15 11.94
CA TYR A 386 -2.29 6.53 10.61
C TYR A 386 -2.67 5.05 10.61
N ILE A 387 -3.18 4.51 11.71
CA ILE A 387 -3.54 3.08 11.81
C ILE A 387 -4.73 2.68 10.94
N ALA A 388 -5.42 3.65 10.36
CA ALA A 388 -6.50 3.43 9.39
C ALA A 388 -6.04 3.62 7.94
N ASP A 389 -4.77 3.97 7.72
CA ASP A 389 -4.22 4.18 6.38
C ASP A 389 -3.51 2.90 5.90
N PRO A 390 -4.08 2.16 4.93
CA PRO A 390 -3.47 0.94 4.43
C PRO A 390 -2.11 1.17 3.76
N VAL A 391 -1.84 2.38 3.23
CA VAL A 391 -0.55 2.67 2.58
C VAL A 391 0.59 2.64 3.58
N MET A 392 0.33 3.04 4.83
CA MET A 392 1.34 3.00 5.89
C MET A 392 1.74 1.57 6.21
N PHE A 393 0.77 0.66 6.33
CA PHE A 393 1.07 -0.76 6.54
C PHE A 393 1.81 -1.36 5.34
N LEU A 394 1.41 -1.03 4.11
CA LEU A 394 2.13 -1.45 2.90
C LEU A 394 3.58 -0.95 2.91
N HIS A 395 3.82 0.31 3.27
CA HIS A 395 5.18 0.87 3.30
C HIS A 395 6.09 0.12 4.29
N GLU A 396 5.67 0.02 5.54
CA GLU A 396 6.53 -0.56 6.59
C GLU A 396 6.68 -2.09 6.46
N ILE A 397 5.63 -2.79 6.01
CA ILE A 397 5.73 -4.23 5.68
C ILE A 397 6.56 -4.45 4.42
N GLY A 398 6.54 -3.51 3.48
CA GLY A 398 7.46 -3.51 2.34
C GLY A 398 8.92 -3.52 2.78
N HIS A 399 9.29 -2.70 3.78
CA HIS A 399 10.61 -2.76 4.39
C HIS A 399 10.90 -4.14 5.00
N ASN A 400 9.96 -4.72 5.75
CA ASN A 400 10.12 -6.07 6.29
C ASN A 400 10.40 -7.12 5.18
N TRP A 401 9.82 -6.95 4.00
CA TRP A 401 10.12 -7.76 2.80
C TRP A 401 11.35 -7.31 1.98
N LYS A 402 12.26 -6.56 2.61
CA LYS A 402 13.53 -6.06 2.04
C LYS A 402 13.35 -5.06 0.90
N LEU A 403 12.24 -4.33 0.85
CA LEU A 403 12.10 -3.22 -0.07
C LEU A 403 12.79 -1.97 0.51
N HIS A 404 13.47 -1.24 -0.37
CA HIS A 404 13.94 0.11 -0.08
C HIS A 404 12.89 1.13 -0.55
N HIS A 405 13.08 2.40 -0.19
CA HIS A 405 12.23 3.47 -0.69
C HIS A 405 12.29 3.55 -2.22
N ALA A 406 11.18 3.96 -2.84
CA ALA A 406 11.10 4.21 -4.27
C ALA A 406 11.68 5.61 -4.59
N GLY A 407 12.96 5.62 -4.94
CA GLY A 407 13.66 6.85 -5.32
C GLY A 407 13.39 7.29 -6.76
N GLY A 408 13.73 8.54 -7.07
CA GLY A 408 13.61 9.11 -8.42
C GLY A 408 14.87 8.88 -9.26
N ALA A 409 14.71 8.65 -10.57
CA ALA A 409 15.83 8.37 -11.47
C ALA A 409 16.90 9.48 -11.55
N TYR A 410 16.55 10.71 -11.17
CA TYR A 410 17.41 11.90 -11.32
C TYR A 410 17.76 12.60 -10.00
N SER A 411 17.42 11.98 -8.86
CA SER A 411 17.66 12.56 -7.54
C SER A 411 17.98 11.48 -6.53
N SER A 412 18.87 11.76 -5.59
CA SER A 412 19.05 10.94 -4.39
C SER A 412 17.88 11.06 -3.40
N ALA A 413 16.76 11.64 -3.82
CA ALA A 413 15.56 11.73 -2.99
C ALA A 413 14.93 10.35 -2.88
N GLU A 414 14.98 9.79 -1.67
CA GLU A 414 14.58 8.42 -1.37
C GLU A 414 13.12 8.12 -1.74
N TYR A 415 12.26 9.13 -1.79
CA TYR A 415 10.82 8.99 -2.00
C TYR A 415 10.31 9.58 -3.33
N ALA A 416 11.20 9.91 -4.27
CA ALA A 416 10.80 10.68 -5.45
C ALA A 416 10.00 9.89 -6.50
N ASP A 417 9.93 8.55 -6.43
CA ASP A 417 9.00 7.77 -7.24
C ASP A 417 7.66 7.63 -6.53
N THR A 418 6.73 8.54 -6.86
CA THR A 418 5.37 8.54 -6.32
C THR A 418 4.49 7.43 -6.91
N SER A 419 4.99 6.53 -7.74
CA SER A 419 4.17 5.44 -8.29
C SER A 419 4.10 4.20 -7.41
N SER A 420 4.93 4.13 -6.35
CA SER A 420 5.04 2.96 -5.48
C SER A 420 4.55 3.26 -4.06
N ALA A 421 4.04 2.22 -3.37
CA ALA A 421 3.81 2.25 -1.91
C ALA A 421 5.08 2.58 -1.09
N MET A 422 6.27 2.27 -1.63
CA MET A 422 7.56 2.62 -1.02
C MET A 422 8.03 4.04 -1.36
N GLY A 423 7.27 4.80 -2.15
CA GLY A 423 7.57 6.18 -2.52
C GLY A 423 7.03 7.19 -1.53
N TYR A 424 6.89 8.44 -1.97
CA TYR A 424 6.25 9.46 -1.15
C TYR A 424 4.80 9.07 -0.83
N CYS A 425 4.35 9.42 0.38
CA CYS A 425 2.96 9.32 0.79
C CYS A 425 2.04 10.15 -0.15
N CYS A 426 0.74 10.26 -0.03
CA CYS A 426 -0.19 9.96 1.06
C CYS A 426 -1.47 9.39 0.42
N SER A 427 -1.28 8.53 -0.58
CA SER A 427 -2.34 7.88 -1.33
C SER A 427 -2.06 6.39 -1.38
N THR A 428 -3.09 5.59 -1.21
CA THR A 428 -3.02 4.14 -1.33
C THR A 428 -2.60 3.74 -2.74
N ARG A 429 -1.41 3.15 -2.86
CA ARG A 429 -0.82 2.66 -4.11
C ARG A 429 -0.29 1.25 -3.88
N CYS A 430 -0.20 0.46 -4.95
CA CYS A 430 0.57 -0.77 -4.93
C CYS A 430 2.06 -0.48 -5.12
N TYR A 431 2.86 -1.53 -5.02
CA TYR A 431 4.27 -1.48 -5.37
C TYR A 431 4.46 -1.22 -6.88
N ASN A 432 5.46 -0.43 -7.25
CA ASN A 432 5.85 -0.30 -8.66
C ASN A 432 6.34 -1.66 -9.21
N PHE A 433 6.69 -1.72 -10.51
CA PHE A 433 7.08 -2.98 -11.13
C PHE A 433 8.28 -3.65 -10.46
N LEU A 434 9.33 -2.90 -10.14
CA LEU A 434 10.56 -3.47 -9.56
C LEU A 434 10.29 -4.08 -8.18
N HIS A 435 9.57 -3.35 -7.33
CA HIS A 435 9.17 -3.84 -6.02
C HIS A 435 8.20 -5.02 -6.14
N SER A 436 7.19 -4.95 -7.00
CA SER A 436 6.26 -6.06 -7.25
C SER A 436 6.98 -7.32 -7.74
N TRP A 437 7.96 -7.17 -8.64
CA TRP A 437 8.79 -8.28 -9.11
C TRP A 437 9.62 -8.89 -7.97
N GLN A 438 10.26 -8.06 -7.15
CA GLN A 438 11.03 -8.51 -5.98
C GLN A 438 10.15 -9.26 -4.96
N LEU A 439 8.90 -8.83 -4.76
CA LEU A 439 7.93 -9.52 -3.91
C LEU A 439 7.32 -10.77 -4.57
N GLY A 440 7.45 -10.92 -5.88
CA GLY A 440 6.86 -12.01 -6.66
C GLY A 440 5.39 -11.79 -7.03
N PHE A 441 4.92 -10.54 -7.00
CA PHE A 441 3.57 -10.09 -7.40
C PHE A 441 3.47 -9.81 -8.90
N ALA A 442 4.62 -9.64 -9.56
CA ALA A 442 4.73 -9.47 -11.00
C ALA A 442 5.93 -10.25 -11.55
N ASP A 443 5.89 -10.52 -12.85
CA ASP A 443 6.99 -11.06 -13.62
C ASP A 443 7.15 -10.26 -14.92
N TYR A 444 8.21 -10.55 -15.67
CA TYR A 444 8.44 -9.97 -16.97
C TYR A 444 7.95 -10.91 -18.09
N THR A 445 7.65 -10.36 -19.26
CA THR A 445 7.29 -11.14 -20.46
C THR A 445 8.44 -12.08 -20.86
N GLN A 446 8.14 -13.23 -21.46
CA GLN A 446 9.19 -14.19 -21.87
C GLN A 446 10.20 -13.59 -22.86
N GLU A 447 9.83 -12.54 -23.57
CA GLU A 447 10.73 -11.75 -24.40
C GLU A 447 11.81 -11.08 -23.55
N THR A 448 12.99 -11.69 -23.53
CA THR A 448 14.18 -11.08 -22.99
C THR A 448 14.89 -10.34 -24.11
N LEU A 449 15.04 -9.04 -23.96
CA LEU A 449 15.81 -8.23 -24.89
C LEU A 449 17.28 -8.26 -24.45
N SER A 450 18.21 -8.35 -25.40
CA SER A 450 19.63 -8.07 -25.11
C SER A 450 19.98 -6.66 -25.56
N LEU A 451 20.77 -5.97 -24.76
CA LEU A 451 21.30 -4.65 -25.08
C LEU A 451 22.08 -4.68 -26.39
N ASP A 452 22.79 -5.77 -26.67
CA ASP A 452 23.48 -5.99 -27.94
C ASP A 452 22.50 -5.99 -29.12
N THR A 453 21.35 -6.66 -29.00
CA THR A 453 20.32 -6.66 -30.06
C THR A 453 19.71 -5.27 -30.23
N LEU A 454 19.43 -4.60 -29.11
CA LEU A 454 18.86 -3.25 -29.11
C LEU A 454 19.80 -2.23 -29.77
N THR A 455 21.10 -2.32 -29.49
CA THR A 455 22.11 -1.38 -29.99
C THR A 455 22.58 -1.71 -31.40
N ALA A 456 22.72 -2.99 -31.76
CA ALA A 456 23.21 -3.41 -33.08
C ALA A 456 22.23 -3.09 -34.22
N SER A 457 20.92 -3.12 -33.95
CA SER A 457 19.92 -2.87 -35.00
C SER A 457 19.87 -1.40 -35.46
N GLY A 458 20.30 -0.47 -34.59
CA GLY A 458 20.08 0.97 -34.79
C GLY A 458 18.60 1.38 -34.93
N ALA A 459 17.68 0.41 -34.81
CA ALA A 459 16.25 0.56 -35.00
C ALA A 459 15.55 0.61 -33.65
N ALA A 460 14.44 1.35 -33.58
CA ALA A 460 13.59 1.30 -32.40
C ALA A 460 12.98 -0.11 -32.28
N THR A 461 13.09 -0.70 -31.09
CA THR A 461 12.34 -1.91 -30.73
C THR A 461 11.05 -1.47 -30.06
N GLU A 462 9.91 -1.92 -30.60
CA GLU A 462 8.60 -1.70 -30.00
C GLU A 462 8.26 -2.90 -29.10
N VAL A 463 7.85 -2.61 -27.86
CA VAL A 463 7.41 -3.61 -26.89
C VAL A 463 6.04 -3.19 -26.41
N THR A 464 5.05 -4.08 -26.52
CA THR A 464 3.73 -3.87 -25.94
C THR A 464 3.69 -4.51 -24.57
N LEU A 465 3.60 -3.68 -23.53
CA LEU A 465 3.44 -4.15 -22.16
C LEU A 465 1.99 -4.01 -21.72
N LYS A 466 1.55 -4.99 -20.93
CA LYS A 466 0.26 -4.93 -20.25
C LYS A 466 0.45 -4.17 -18.93
N ALA A 467 -0.60 -3.51 -18.46
CA ALA A 467 -0.53 -2.79 -17.20
C ALA A 467 -0.27 -3.75 -16.03
N ILE A 468 0.56 -3.33 -15.07
CA ILE A 468 0.84 -4.12 -13.86
C ILE A 468 -0.40 -4.36 -13.00
N GLY A 469 -1.47 -3.56 -13.17
CA GLY A 469 -2.74 -3.82 -12.50
C GLY A 469 -3.55 -4.96 -13.13
N THR A 470 -3.25 -5.36 -14.37
CA THR A 470 -4.07 -6.30 -15.15
C THR A 470 -3.35 -7.59 -15.49
N GLU A 471 -2.01 -7.62 -15.55
CA GLU A 471 -1.29 -8.79 -16.07
C GLU A 471 -0.01 -9.11 -15.31
N PHE A 472 0.20 -10.39 -14.99
CA PHE A 472 1.30 -10.81 -14.12
C PHE A 472 2.63 -10.56 -14.81
N THR A 473 2.71 -10.89 -16.11
CA THR A 473 3.84 -10.61 -16.98
C THR A 473 3.72 -9.21 -17.59
N SER A 474 3.96 -8.17 -16.79
CA SER A 474 3.80 -6.75 -17.18
C SER A 474 5.10 -6.00 -17.39
N GLY A 475 6.25 -6.60 -17.09
CA GLY A 475 7.55 -5.98 -17.31
C GLY A 475 8.30 -6.51 -18.51
N VAL A 476 9.40 -5.83 -18.84
CA VAL A 476 10.39 -6.27 -19.81
C VAL A 476 11.73 -6.46 -19.11
N LYS A 477 12.47 -7.50 -19.48
CA LYS A 477 13.85 -7.72 -19.01
C LYS A 477 14.83 -7.38 -20.13
N ILE A 478 15.77 -6.50 -19.83
CA ILE A 478 16.89 -6.17 -20.71
C ILE A 478 18.18 -6.72 -20.12
N LEU A 479 18.89 -7.58 -20.86
CA LEU A 479 20.20 -8.09 -20.50
C LEU A 479 21.28 -7.16 -21.03
N THR A 480 22.15 -6.64 -20.17
CA THR A 480 23.21 -5.71 -20.57
C THR A 480 24.45 -6.39 -21.16
N HIS A 481 24.51 -7.72 -21.14
CA HIS A 481 25.60 -8.52 -21.69
C HIS A 481 25.07 -9.79 -22.39
N SER A 482 25.80 -10.27 -23.41
CA SER A 482 25.62 -11.62 -23.95
C SER A 482 25.69 -12.64 -22.81
N ALA A 483 24.70 -13.51 -22.72
CA ALA A 483 24.36 -14.35 -21.56
C ALA A 483 25.40 -15.43 -21.15
N ASP A 484 26.65 -15.06 -20.91
CA ASP A 484 27.65 -15.91 -20.23
C ASP A 484 27.58 -15.74 -18.70
N ASP A 485 26.43 -15.30 -18.20
CA ASP A 485 26.19 -14.94 -16.81
C ASP A 485 25.68 -16.14 -16.01
N THR A 486 26.56 -17.13 -15.89
CA THR A 486 26.42 -18.19 -14.89
C THR A 486 26.81 -17.71 -13.48
N GLN A 487 27.19 -16.43 -13.29
CA GLN A 487 27.79 -15.93 -12.06
C GLN A 487 27.01 -14.84 -11.28
N LEU A 488 26.01 -14.17 -11.84
CA LEU A 488 25.11 -13.28 -11.06
C LEU A 488 23.92 -14.03 -10.45
N ARG A 489 24.19 -15.12 -9.71
CA ARG A 489 23.17 -15.86 -8.93
C ARG A 489 23.41 -15.79 -7.44
#